data_AF-X1EXV0-F1
#
_entry.id   AF-X1EXV0-F1
#
_cell.length_a   1.000
_cell.length_b   1.000
_cell.length_c   1.000
_cell.angle_alpha   90.00
_cell.angle_beta   90.00
_cell.angle_gamma   90.00
#
_symmetry.space_group_name_H-M   'P 1'
#
loop_
_entity.id
_entity.type
_entity.pdbx_description
1 polymer ?
#
loop_
_entity_poly.entity_id
_entity_poly.type
_entity_poly.pdbx_seq_one_letter_code
_entity_poly.pdbx_strand_id
1 'polypeptide(L)'
;TFPPRVGNFAIDLIKKPRYVDEKKCTGCKQCIDVCTIEKSNQYEFGLINRKIIYIPFIHSYPYVPLIDIEDIDNCLNCRICERACINKAITLDQKQEKIRIKVGVKVIAIGADLYSDLEQYHYDPQNDIITSPEFERMLSSDGFTGGEIIKISNKKPAKRISIIQCACSPNHQHKLHDILALKYLSCINVKNPECS
;
A
#
# COMPACT_ATOMS: atom_id res chain seq x y z
N THR A 1 1.56 37.80 -18.04
CA THR A 1 1.39 36.35 -18.27
C THR A 1 -0.09 36.06 -18.39
N PHE A 2 -0.54 35.40 -19.45
CA PHE A 2 -1.95 35.06 -19.63
C PHE A 2 -2.44 34.18 -18.46
N PRO A 3 -3.69 34.36 -18.00
CA PRO A 3 -4.26 33.49 -16.97
C PRO A 3 -4.27 32.03 -17.45
N PRO A 4 -4.19 31.07 -16.51
CA PRO A 4 -4.24 29.65 -16.85
C PRO A 4 -5.54 29.36 -17.61
N ARG A 5 -5.41 28.82 -18.82
CA ARG A 5 -6.53 28.49 -19.71
C ARG A 5 -6.29 27.14 -20.37
N VAL A 6 -7.35 26.51 -20.89
CA VAL A 6 -7.22 25.31 -21.72
C VAL A 6 -6.21 25.57 -22.84
N GLY A 7 -5.25 24.66 -23.02
CA GLY A 7 -4.13 24.81 -23.93
C GLY A 7 -2.91 25.55 -23.35
N ASN A 8 -2.99 26.15 -22.16
CA ASN A 8 -1.90 26.91 -21.53
C ASN A 8 -1.96 26.88 -20.00
N PHE A 9 -1.51 25.77 -19.40
CA PHE A 9 -1.25 25.65 -17.97
C PHE A 9 0.26 25.59 -17.70
N ALA A 10 0.68 26.21 -16.60
CA ALA A 10 2.00 25.99 -16.00
C ALA A 10 1.78 25.33 -14.63
N ILE A 11 2.35 24.15 -14.43
CA ILE A 11 2.19 23.33 -13.22
C ILE A 11 3.55 23.19 -12.55
N ASP A 12 3.58 23.42 -11.25
CA ASP A 12 4.74 23.15 -10.40
C ASP A 12 4.56 21.77 -9.76
N LEU A 13 5.45 20.85 -10.11
CA LEU A 13 5.51 19.49 -9.58
C LEU A 13 6.60 19.41 -8.53
N ILE A 14 6.31 18.69 -7.44
CA ILE A 14 7.30 18.35 -6.41
C ILE A 14 7.60 16.86 -6.56
N LYS A 15 8.82 16.55 -7.00
CA LYS A 15 9.35 15.19 -6.97
C LYS A 15 9.96 14.93 -5.61
N LYS A 16 9.27 14.13 -4.80
CA LYS A 16 9.75 13.68 -3.50
C LYS A 16 11.02 12.82 -3.66
N PRO A 17 12.00 12.90 -2.75
CA PRO A 17 13.15 12.02 -2.78
C PRO A 17 12.72 10.58 -2.51
N ARG A 18 13.35 9.64 -3.20
CA ARG A 18 13.19 8.19 -2.95
C ARG A 18 14.23 7.69 -1.94
N TYR A 19 15.32 8.44 -1.80
CA TYR A 19 16.57 8.10 -1.11
C TYR A 19 17.31 6.91 -1.72
N VAL A 20 16.91 6.51 -2.93
CA VAL A 20 17.51 5.44 -3.72
C VAL A 20 17.56 5.89 -5.19
N ASP A 21 18.74 5.83 -5.78
CA ASP A 21 18.99 6.09 -7.19
C ASP A 21 18.41 4.96 -8.05
N GLU A 22 17.33 5.28 -8.76
CA GLU A 22 16.60 4.36 -9.62
C GLU A 22 17.45 3.79 -10.77
N LYS A 23 18.49 4.50 -11.22
CA LYS A 23 19.35 4.04 -12.33
C LYS A 23 20.39 3.02 -11.88
N LYS A 24 20.83 3.09 -10.62
CA LYS A 24 21.84 2.19 -10.05
C LYS A 24 21.23 0.98 -9.34
N CYS A 25 20.00 1.13 -8.86
CA CYS A 25 19.34 0.07 -8.12
C CYS A 25 18.91 -1.08 -9.04
N THR A 26 19.15 -2.31 -8.60
CA THR A 26 18.73 -3.54 -9.30
C THR A 26 17.50 -4.19 -8.68
N GLY A 27 16.98 -3.66 -7.57
CA GLY A 27 15.83 -4.25 -6.86
C GLY A 27 16.15 -5.55 -6.11
N CYS A 28 17.43 -5.81 -5.78
CA CYS A 28 17.89 -7.07 -5.15
C CYS A 28 17.44 -7.29 -3.68
N LYS A 29 16.80 -6.29 -3.05
CA LYS A 29 16.26 -6.34 -1.67
C LYS A 29 17.25 -6.49 -0.50
N GLN A 30 18.55 -6.62 -0.75
CA GLN A 30 19.57 -6.71 0.32
C GLN A 30 19.45 -5.62 1.39
N CYS A 31 19.15 -4.39 0.98
CA CYS A 31 18.95 -3.26 1.89
C CYS A 31 17.71 -3.39 2.79
N ILE A 32 16.68 -4.11 2.33
CA ILE A 32 15.48 -4.42 3.10
C ILE A 32 15.81 -5.50 4.14
N ASP A 33 16.53 -6.54 3.74
CA ASP A 33 16.86 -7.68 4.61
C ASP A 33 17.72 -7.27 5.81
N VAL A 34 18.64 -6.30 5.65
CA VAL A 34 19.48 -5.80 6.74
C VAL A 34 18.79 -4.74 7.63
N CYS A 35 17.62 -4.25 7.24
CA CYS A 35 16.95 -3.20 7.98
C CYS A 35 16.28 -3.76 9.24
N THR A 36 16.57 -3.17 10.41
CA THR A 36 16.00 -3.60 11.69
C THR A 36 14.77 -2.81 12.10
N ILE A 37 14.52 -1.67 11.47
CA ILE A 37 13.42 -0.77 11.83
C ILE A 37 12.18 -1.14 11.02
N GLU A 38 11.08 -1.33 11.74
CA GLU A 38 9.79 -1.74 11.19
C GLU A 38 8.71 -0.71 11.50
N LYS A 39 7.74 -0.61 10.60
CA LYS A 39 6.52 0.16 10.78
C LYS A 39 5.33 -0.53 10.12
N SER A 40 4.13 -0.08 10.47
CA SER A 40 2.88 -0.61 9.91
C SER A 40 2.87 -0.56 8.37
N ASN A 41 2.49 -1.67 7.73
CA ASN A 41 2.49 -1.78 6.29
C ASN A 41 1.19 -1.26 5.68
N GLN A 42 1.24 -0.06 5.09
CA GLN A 42 0.13 0.53 4.34
C GLN A 42 -0.49 -0.40 3.28
N TYR A 43 0.33 -1.16 2.54
CA TYR A 43 -0.17 -2.02 1.46
C TYR A 43 -1.00 -3.19 1.99
N GLU A 44 -0.73 -3.60 3.23
CA GLU A 44 -1.45 -4.64 3.96
C GLU A 44 -2.41 -4.05 5.01
N PHE A 45 -2.80 -2.77 4.84
CA PHE A 45 -3.72 -2.05 5.74
C PHE A 45 -3.31 -2.08 7.23
N GLY A 46 -2.00 -2.22 7.49
CA GLY A 46 -1.44 -2.28 8.84
C GLY A 46 -1.64 -3.59 9.59
N LEU A 47 -2.15 -4.64 8.94
CA LEU A 47 -2.30 -5.98 9.53
C LEU A 47 -0.95 -6.66 9.83
N ILE A 48 0.10 -6.24 9.13
CA ILE A 48 1.49 -6.64 9.39
C ILE A 48 2.42 -5.43 9.31
N ASN A 49 3.62 -5.60 9.85
CA ASN A 49 4.69 -4.62 9.71
C ASN A 49 5.52 -4.86 8.45
N ARG A 50 6.18 -3.80 7.98
CA ARG A 50 7.22 -3.82 6.95
C ARG A 50 8.44 -3.04 7.42
N LYS A 51 9.58 -3.22 6.76
CA LYS A 51 10.76 -2.38 6.97
C LYS A 51 10.53 -0.95 6.50
N ILE A 52 11.27 0.01 7.05
CA ILE A 52 11.19 1.43 6.64
C ILE A 52 11.78 1.69 5.25
N ILE A 53 12.76 0.88 4.81
CA ILE A 53 13.16 0.78 3.41
C ILE A 53 12.43 -0.41 2.78
N TYR A 54 11.65 -0.15 1.74
CA TYR A 54 10.70 -1.14 1.21
C TYR A 54 10.40 -0.93 -0.26
N ILE A 55 9.91 -1.98 -0.92
CA ILE A 55 9.29 -1.90 -2.24
C ILE A 55 7.78 -1.96 -2.03
N PRO A 56 6.98 -1.05 -2.61
CA PRO A 56 5.54 -0.97 -2.33
C PRO A 56 4.76 -2.28 -2.55
N PHE A 57 5.03 -2.99 -3.64
CA PHE A 57 4.43 -4.30 -3.97
C PHE A 57 5.26 -5.03 -5.03
N ILE A 58 5.02 -6.32 -5.24
CA ILE A 58 5.92 -7.20 -6.04
C ILE A 58 6.03 -6.83 -7.53
N HIS A 59 5.08 -6.08 -8.06
CA HIS A 59 5.05 -5.62 -9.45
C HIS A 59 5.10 -4.09 -9.57
N SER A 60 5.64 -3.40 -8.55
CA SER A 60 5.71 -1.94 -8.57
C SER A 60 6.61 -1.43 -9.69
N TYR A 61 6.21 -0.34 -10.33
CA TYR A 61 7.02 0.35 -11.33
C TYR A 61 7.32 1.79 -10.90
N PRO A 62 8.61 2.20 -10.82
CA PRO A 62 9.81 1.37 -10.97
C PRO A 62 9.97 0.36 -9.81
N TYR A 63 10.62 -0.79 -10.06
CA TYR A 63 10.87 -1.82 -9.04
C TYR A 63 12.11 -1.48 -8.18
N VAL A 64 12.00 -0.37 -7.46
CA VAL A 64 13.10 0.24 -6.68
C VAL A 64 12.60 0.51 -5.27
N PRO A 65 13.36 0.14 -4.22
CA PRO A 65 12.99 0.45 -2.85
C PRO A 65 12.94 1.95 -2.61
N LEU A 66 12.19 2.36 -1.59
CA LEU A 66 12.12 3.74 -1.13
C LEU A 66 12.13 3.81 0.38
N ILE A 67 12.52 4.97 0.90
CA ILE A 67 12.39 5.35 2.30
C ILE A 67 11.41 6.52 2.36
N ASP A 68 10.45 6.49 3.28
CA ASP A 68 9.53 7.60 3.46
C ASP A 68 10.24 8.81 4.08
N ILE A 69 9.82 10.03 3.72
CA ILE A 69 10.47 11.27 4.19
C ILE A 69 10.45 11.36 5.72
N GLU A 70 9.40 10.85 6.36
CA GLU A 70 9.26 10.80 7.82
C GLU A 70 10.28 9.88 8.51
N ASP A 71 10.85 8.90 7.78
CA ASP A 71 11.77 7.91 8.34
C ASP A 71 13.24 8.24 8.07
N ILE A 72 13.52 9.30 7.30
CA ILE A 72 14.89 9.57 6.81
C ILE A 72 15.88 9.80 7.95
N ASP A 73 15.45 10.42 9.05
CA ASP A 73 16.31 10.71 10.21
C ASP A 73 16.82 9.41 10.86
N ASN A 74 15.98 8.37 10.91
CA ASN A 74 16.39 7.04 11.37
C ASN A 74 17.48 6.46 10.48
N CYS A 75 17.33 6.61 9.16
CA CYS A 75 18.31 6.11 8.19
C CYS A 75 19.63 6.89 8.22
N LEU A 76 19.58 8.21 8.42
CA LEU A 76 20.78 9.06 8.50
C LEU A 76 21.66 8.72 9.70
N ASN A 77 21.05 8.33 10.83
CA ASN A 77 21.75 7.87 12.02
C ASN A 77 22.30 6.44 11.88
N CYS A 78 21.53 5.55 11.24
CA CYS A 78 21.85 4.12 11.13
C CYS A 78 22.83 3.77 10.00
N ARG A 79 22.54 4.22 8.76
CA ARG A 79 23.32 3.99 7.53
C ARG A 79 23.66 2.53 7.16
N ILE A 80 23.06 1.53 7.81
CA ILE A 80 23.34 0.11 7.50
C ILE A 80 22.99 -0.23 6.05
N CYS A 81 21.83 0.25 5.56
CA CYS A 81 21.39 0.00 4.19
C CYS A 81 22.38 0.54 3.16
N GLU A 82 22.93 1.74 3.39
CA GLU A 82 23.93 2.39 2.52
C GLU A 82 25.20 1.53 2.40
N ARG A 83 25.67 0.97 3.52
CA ARG A 83 26.85 0.09 3.55
C ARG A 83 26.60 -1.27 2.90
N ALA A 84 25.37 -1.80 3.03
CA ALA A 84 25.00 -3.09 2.45
C ALA A 84 24.80 -3.04 0.92
N CYS A 85 24.53 -1.87 0.35
CA CYS A 85 24.24 -1.73 -1.07
C CYS A 85 25.52 -1.79 -1.93
N ILE A 86 25.78 -2.95 -2.56
CA ILE A 86 26.92 -3.17 -3.45
C ILE A 86 26.97 -2.15 -4.59
N ASN A 87 25.81 -1.82 -5.17
CA ASN A 87 25.70 -0.89 -6.31
C ASN A 87 25.77 0.59 -5.91
N LYS A 88 25.92 0.89 -4.60
CA LYS A 88 25.95 2.27 -4.07
C LYS A 88 24.79 3.11 -4.59
N ALA A 89 23.60 2.51 -4.58
CA ALA A 89 22.37 3.12 -5.08
C ALA A 89 21.62 3.90 -3.99
N ILE A 90 21.93 3.73 -2.71
CA ILE A 90 21.25 4.46 -1.63
C ILE A 90 21.88 5.84 -1.47
N THR A 91 21.05 6.87 -1.51
CA THR A 91 21.44 8.28 -1.48
C THR A 91 20.56 8.99 -0.45
N LEU A 92 20.94 8.89 0.83
CA LEU A 92 20.14 9.40 1.95
C LEU A 92 20.05 10.94 2.00
N ASP A 93 20.94 11.64 1.32
CA ASP A 93 20.97 13.10 1.19
C ASP A 93 20.17 13.62 -0.02
N GLN A 94 19.45 12.72 -0.74
CA GLN A 94 18.63 13.11 -1.88
C GLN A 94 17.60 14.19 -1.47
N LYS A 95 17.60 15.31 -2.21
CA LYS A 95 16.68 16.43 -1.99
C LYS A 95 15.46 16.34 -2.89
N GLN A 96 14.36 16.95 -2.43
CA GLN A 96 13.19 17.18 -3.26
C GLN A 96 13.53 18.07 -4.47
N GLU A 97 12.93 17.76 -5.62
CA GLU A 97 13.12 18.51 -6.86
C GLU A 97 11.81 19.21 -7.24
N LYS A 98 11.90 20.51 -7.56
CA LYS A 98 10.76 21.29 -8.08
C LYS A 98 10.86 21.38 -9.59
N ILE A 99 9.86 20.85 -10.29
CA ILE A 99 9.84 20.77 -11.75
C ILE A 99 8.66 21.59 -12.26
N ARG A 100 8.91 22.56 -13.12
CA ARG A 100 7.86 23.36 -13.74
C ARG A 100 7.59 22.86 -15.16
N ILE A 101 6.37 22.40 -15.42
CA ILE A 101 5.96 21.91 -16.74
C ILE A 101 4.84 22.76 -17.33
N LYS A 102 4.84 22.88 -18.66
CA LYS A 102 3.72 23.48 -19.41
C LYS A 102 2.88 22.37 -20.02
N VAL A 103 1.57 22.42 -19.81
CA VAL A 103 0.63 21.42 -20.35
C VAL A 103 -0.61 22.08 -20.93
N GLY A 104 -1.25 21.42 -21.89
CA GLY A 104 -2.49 21.90 -22.50
C GLY A 104 -3.75 21.49 -21.73
N VAL A 105 -3.74 20.30 -21.12
CA VAL A 105 -4.90 19.68 -20.46
C VAL A 105 -4.44 19.02 -19.16
N LYS A 106 -5.35 18.95 -18.18
CA LYS A 106 -5.16 18.24 -16.90
C LYS A 106 -6.26 17.18 -16.78
N VAL A 107 -5.88 15.94 -16.47
CA VAL A 107 -6.81 14.86 -16.15
C VAL A 107 -6.65 14.54 -14.67
N ILE A 108 -7.75 14.55 -13.92
CA ILE A 108 -7.76 14.21 -12.50
C ILE A 108 -8.23 12.76 -12.38
N ALA A 109 -7.34 11.90 -11.90
CA ALA A 109 -7.58 10.46 -11.72
C ALA A 109 -6.92 9.97 -10.43
N ILE A 110 -7.13 10.69 -9.31
CA ILE A 110 -6.49 10.41 -8.01
C ILE A 110 -7.16 9.29 -7.22
N GLY A 111 -8.19 8.65 -7.78
CA GLY A 111 -8.94 7.58 -7.12
C GLY A 111 -9.93 8.10 -6.09
N ALA A 112 -10.18 7.29 -5.06
CA ALA A 112 -11.06 7.58 -3.95
C ALA A 112 -10.49 6.96 -2.67
N ASP A 113 -10.85 7.53 -1.52
CA ASP A 113 -10.53 6.98 -0.22
C ASP A 113 -11.55 5.91 0.21
N LEU A 114 -11.10 5.01 1.07
CA LEU A 114 -11.93 3.98 1.65
C LEU A 114 -12.66 4.51 2.89
N TYR A 115 -13.87 3.98 3.13
CA TYR A 115 -14.62 4.29 4.34
C TYR A 115 -13.92 3.69 5.58
N SER A 116 -13.69 4.51 6.61
CA SER A 116 -12.86 4.15 7.77
C SER A 116 -13.58 4.23 9.12
N ASP A 117 -14.82 4.72 9.17
CA ASP A 117 -15.59 4.79 10.42
C ASP A 117 -16.31 3.46 10.71
N LEU A 118 -15.60 2.57 11.40
CA LEU A 118 -16.00 1.20 11.67
C LEU A 118 -16.28 0.93 13.16
N GLU A 119 -16.41 1.98 13.99
CA GLU A 119 -16.55 1.86 15.44
C GLU A 119 -17.77 1.01 15.83
N GLN A 120 -18.90 1.21 15.14
CA GLN A 120 -20.13 0.43 15.34
C GLN A 120 -19.98 -1.08 15.10
N TYR A 121 -18.94 -1.49 14.35
CA TYR A 121 -18.63 -2.89 14.07
C TYR A 121 -17.58 -3.46 15.01
N HIS A 122 -17.05 -2.66 15.95
CA HIS A 122 -15.95 -3.03 16.84
C HIS A 122 -14.72 -3.54 16.08
N TYR A 123 -14.41 -2.92 14.93
CA TYR A 123 -13.22 -3.24 14.15
C TYR A 123 -11.94 -2.95 14.96
N ASP A 124 -11.00 -3.90 14.93
CA ASP A 124 -9.65 -3.78 15.49
C ASP A 124 -8.69 -4.57 14.59
N PRO A 125 -7.54 -4.02 14.17
CA PRO A 125 -6.58 -4.73 13.31
C PRO A 125 -6.06 -6.08 13.84
N GLN A 126 -6.28 -6.40 15.12
CA GLN A 126 -5.90 -7.66 15.77
C GLN A 126 -7.05 -8.66 15.89
N ASN A 127 -8.28 -8.26 15.58
CA ASN A 127 -9.45 -9.13 15.67
C ASN A 127 -9.82 -9.76 14.30
N ASP A 128 -10.87 -10.57 14.27
CA ASP A 128 -11.29 -11.32 13.07
C ASP A 128 -12.30 -10.54 12.20
N ILE A 129 -12.50 -9.24 12.46
CA ILE A 129 -13.33 -8.34 11.64
C ILE A 129 -12.41 -7.63 10.67
N ILE A 130 -12.62 -7.86 9.38
CA ILE A 130 -11.78 -7.29 8.32
C ILE A 130 -12.63 -6.50 7.31
N THR A 131 -12.02 -5.47 6.74
CA THR A 131 -12.61 -4.69 5.66
C THR A 131 -12.51 -5.44 4.32
N SER A 132 -13.32 -5.05 3.35
CA SER A 132 -13.25 -5.63 1.99
C SER A 132 -11.84 -5.50 1.37
N PRO A 133 -11.15 -4.35 1.44
CA PRO A 133 -9.77 -4.21 0.95
C PRO A 133 -8.74 -5.07 1.70
N GLU A 134 -8.88 -5.24 3.01
CA GLU A 134 -8.06 -6.18 3.79
C GLU A 134 -8.29 -7.63 3.37
N PHE A 135 -9.54 -7.99 3.09
CA PHE A 135 -9.88 -9.31 2.57
C PHE A 135 -9.30 -9.55 1.17
N GLU A 136 -9.25 -8.53 0.29
CA GLU A 136 -8.53 -8.64 -0.98
C GLU A 136 -7.05 -8.95 -0.77
N ARG A 137 -6.42 -8.31 0.22
CA ARG A 137 -5.02 -8.63 0.57
C ARG A 137 -4.88 -10.05 1.10
N MET A 138 -5.77 -10.51 1.97
CA MET A 138 -5.80 -11.90 2.44
C MET A 138 -5.99 -12.90 1.28
N LEU A 139 -6.82 -12.58 0.30
CA LEU A 139 -7.04 -13.44 -0.87
C LEU A 139 -5.86 -13.44 -1.84
N SER A 140 -5.03 -12.40 -1.84
CA SER A 140 -3.90 -12.24 -2.75
C SER A 140 -2.78 -13.23 -2.44
N SER A 141 -2.17 -13.78 -3.50
CA SER A 141 -1.01 -14.69 -3.37
C SER A 141 0.24 -13.99 -2.82
N ASP A 142 0.34 -12.68 -2.98
CA ASP A 142 1.42 -11.85 -2.45
C ASP A 142 1.04 -11.11 -1.15
N GLY A 143 -0.14 -11.42 -0.59
CA GLY A 143 -0.64 -10.83 0.65
C GLY A 143 -0.05 -11.47 1.90
N PHE A 144 -0.37 -10.86 3.05
CA PHE A 144 0.16 -11.27 4.35
C PHE A 144 -0.18 -12.72 4.76
N THR A 145 -1.17 -13.36 4.12
CA THR A 145 -1.55 -14.77 4.34
C THR A 145 -1.19 -15.69 3.18
N GLY A 146 -0.53 -15.19 2.13
CA GLY A 146 -0.22 -15.98 0.93
C GLY A 146 -1.46 -16.48 0.17
N GLY A 147 -2.63 -15.86 0.40
CA GLY A 147 -3.88 -16.24 -0.24
C GLY A 147 -4.76 -17.18 0.58
N GLU A 148 -4.36 -17.53 1.81
CA GLU A 148 -5.12 -18.38 2.73
C GLU A 148 -6.15 -17.58 3.54
N ILE A 149 -7.34 -18.16 3.74
CA ILE A 149 -8.43 -17.55 4.50
C ILE A 149 -8.35 -18.01 5.95
N ILE A 150 -7.64 -17.23 6.76
CA ILE A 150 -7.38 -17.51 8.18
C ILE A 150 -7.93 -16.39 9.07
N LYS A 151 -8.19 -16.74 10.33
CA LYS A 151 -8.46 -15.78 11.38
C LYS A 151 -7.21 -14.98 11.73
N ILE A 152 -7.32 -13.66 11.86
CA ILE A 152 -6.17 -12.82 12.22
C ILE A 152 -5.74 -13.12 13.66
N SER A 153 -6.70 -13.30 14.55
CA SER A 153 -6.49 -13.47 16.00
C SER A 153 -5.64 -14.69 16.37
N ASN A 154 -5.79 -15.79 15.64
CA ASN A 154 -5.15 -17.08 16.00
C ASN A 154 -4.54 -17.84 14.83
N LYS A 155 -4.57 -17.28 13.61
CA LYS A 155 -4.01 -17.85 12.37
C LYS A 155 -4.58 -19.22 11.99
N LYS A 156 -5.71 -19.64 12.55
CA LYS A 156 -6.40 -20.89 12.17
C LYS A 156 -7.34 -20.64 10.97
N PRO A 157 -7.62 -21.67 10.15
CA PRO A 157 -8.60 -21.57 9.07
C PRO A 157 -9.97 -21.08 9.56
N ALA A 158 -10.58 -20.15 8.81
CA ALA A 158 -11.92 -19.67 9.12
C ALA A 158 -12.97 -20.67 8.65
N LYS A 159 -13.75 -21.27 9.57
CA LYS A 159 -14.78 -22.27 9.22
C LYS A 159 -16.16 -21.69 8.93
N ARG A 160 -16.39 -20.43 9.34
CA ARG A 160 -17.65 -19.71 9.16
C ARG A 160 -17.31 -18.26 8.92
N ILE A 161 -17.89 -17.68 7.88
CA ILE A 161 -17.65 -16.30 7.45
C ILE A 161 -18.99 -15.62 7.25
N SER A 162 -19.11 -14.38 7.72
CA SER A 162 -20.29 -13.54 7.49
C SER A 162 -19.86 -12.27 6.78
N ILE A 163 -20.60 -11.89 5.73
CA ILE A 163 -20.33 -10.67 4.96
C ILE A 163 -21.39 -9.64 5.34
N ILE A 164 -20.94 -8.53 5.92
CA ILE A 164 -21.80 -7.38 6.24
C ILE A 164 -21.75 -6.43 5.05
N GLN A 165 -22.85 -6.33 4.32
CA GLN A 165 -22.99 -5.37 3.24
C GLN A 165 -23.38 -3.99 3.76
N CYS A 166 -23.16 -2.97 2.93
CA CYS A 166 -23.53 -1.58 3.23
C CYS A 166 -22.93 -1.04 4.55
N ALA A 167 -21.75 -1.54 4.94
CA ALA A 167 -20.95 -1.02 6.05
C ALA A 167 -20.26 0.31 5.69
N CYS A 168 -21.07 1.30 5.34
CA CYS A 168 -20.66 2.64 4.91
C CYS A 168 -21.77 3.63 5.23
N SER A 169 -21.48 4.93 5.17
CA SER A 169 -22.53 5.94 5.36
C SER A 169 -23.60 5.81 4.26
N PRO A 170 -24.88 6.14 4.55
CA PRO A 170 -25.97 6.05 3.56
C PRO A 170 -25.69 6.81 2.26
N ASN A 171 -24.86 7.85 2.32
CA ASN A 171 -24.48 8.68 1.17
C ASN A 171 -23.29 8.12 0.36
N HIS A 172 -22.65 7.04 0.80
CA HIS A 172 -21.44 6.45 0.20
C HIS A 172 -21.62 4.98 -0.20
N GLN A 173 -22.84 4.59 -0.59
CA GLN A 173 -23.07 3.25 -1.14
C GLN A 173 -22.44 3.09 -2.52
N HIS A 174 -21.46 2.19 -2.62
CA HIS A 174 -20.81 1.89 -3.88
C HIS A 174 -21.69 0.98 -4.74
N LYS A 175 -21.89 1.30 -6.02
CA LYS A 175 -22.79 0.54 -6.93
C LYS A 175 -22.42 -0.93 -7.13
N LEU A 176 -21.19 -1.32 -6.80
CA LEU A 176 -20.68 -2.68 -7.03
C LEU A 176 -20.61 -3.54 -5.75
N HIS A 177 -21.14 -3.09 -4.61
CA HIS A 177 -21.03 -3.82 -3.34
C HIS A 177 -21.60 -5.25 -3.41
N ASP A 178 -22.71 -5.44 -4.14
CA ASP A 178 -23.30 -6.77 -4.36
C ASP A 178 -22.39 -7.69 -5.17
N ILE A 179 -21.81 -7.16 -6.25
CA ILE A 179 -20.91 -7.92 -7.12
C ILE A 179 -19.63 -8.30 -6.37
N LEU A 180 -19.11 -7.42 -5.52
CA LEU A 180 -17.97 -7.71 -4.66
C LEU A 180 -18.29 -8.81 -3.64
N ALA A 181 -19.46 -8.76 -3.00
CA ALA A 181 -19.91 -9.82 -2.09
C ALA A 181 -20.03 -11.17 -2.80
N LEU A 182 -20.61 -11.20 -4.01
CA LEU A 182 -20.70 -12.42 -4.82
C LEU A 182 -19.32 -12.96 -5.24
N LYS A 183 -18.38 -12.07 -5.60
CA LYS A 183 -16.98 -12.43 -5.84
C LYS A 183 -16.40 -13.11 -4.61
N TYR A 184 -16.57 -12.52 -3.42
CA TYR A 184 -16.03 -13.09 -2.18
C TYR A 184 -16.62 -14.44 -1.85
N LEU A 185 -17.93 -14.63 -1.97
CA LEU A 185 -18.56 -15.93 -1.79
C LEU A 185 -17.98 -16.99 -2.73
N SER A 186 -17.79 -16.64 -4.00
CA SER A 186 -17.15 -17.53 -4.98
C SER A 186 -15.71 -17.88 -4.58
N CYS A 187 -14.91 -16.88 -4.19
CA CYS A 187 -13.53 -17.10 -3.75
C CYS A 187 -13.45 -17.97 -2.49
N ILE A 188 -14.34 -17.75 -1.51
CA ILE A 188 -14.41 -18.54 -0.27
C ILE A 188 -14.73 -19.99 -0.61
N ASN A 189 -15.74 -20.25 -1.45
CA ASN A 189 -16.13 -21.60 -1.84
C ASN A 189 -15.00 -22.37 -2.55
N VAL A 190 -14.20 -21.69 -3.38
CA VAL A 190 -13.08 -22.31 -4.09
C VAL A 190 -11.88 -22.55 -3.17
N LYS A 191 -11.52 -21.56 -2.34
CA LYS A 191 -10.30 -21.61 -1.52
C LYS A 191 -10.49 -22.29 -0.17
N ASN A 192 -11.72 -22.39 0.31
CA ASN A 192 -12.04 -22.90 1.64
C ASN A 192 -13.37 -23.70 1.61
N PRO A 193 -13.39 -24.86 0.94
CA PRO A 193 -14.61 -25.65 0.72
C PRO A 193 -15.22 -26.23 2.00
N GLU A 194 -14.48 -26.26 3.10
CA GLU A 194 -14.99 -26.67 4.42
C GLU A 194 -15.70 -25.52 5.17
N CYS A 195 -15.71 -24.31 4.62
CA CYS A 195 -16.41 -23.17 5.19
C CYS A 195 -17.92 -23.34 5.01
N SER A 196 -18.64 -23.44 6.14
CA SER A 196 -20.10 -23.59 6.19
C SER A 196 -20.82 -22.27 6.41
#